data_AF-A0A060SZ59-F1
#
_entry.id   AF-A0A060SZ59-F1
#
_cell.length_a   1.000
_cell.length_b   1.000
_cell.length_c   1.000
_cell.angle_alpha   90.00
_cell.angle_beta   90.00
_cell.angle_gamma   90.00
#
_symmetry.space_group_name_H-M   'P 1'
#
loop_
_entity.id
_entity.type
_entity.pdbx_description
1 polymer ?
#
loop_
_entity_poly.entity_id
_entity_poly.type
_entity_poly.pdbx_seq_one_letter_code
_entity_poly.pdbx_strand_id
1 'polypeptide(L)'
;MSQEAEQLERLRTEVWAAVMEIVSQACEELDIDASTQFQTSLAEVVFKQALSLGQDLEGFARHAKRKTVNLDDVRMMCRRNSGLRRAIEQFITQLQDSSE
;
A
#
# COMPACT_ATOMS: atom_id res chain seq x y z
N MET A 1 22.44 4.56 16.08
CA MET A 1 21.58 3.83 15.13
C MET A 1 22.16 4.03 13.74
N SER A 2 22.05 3.06 12.82
CA SER A 2 22.51 3.25 11.44
C SER A 2 21.61 4.26 10.71
N GLN A 3 22.13 4.91 9.67
CA GLN A 3 21.35 5.84 8.84
C GLN A 3 20.12 5.16 8.22
N GLU A 4 20.24 3.89 7.85
CA GLU A 4 19.13 3.08 7.34
C GLU A 4 18.05 2.84 8.40
N ALA A 5 18.43 2.57 9.65
CA ALA A 5 17.46 2.39 10.73
C ALA A 5 16.69 3.68 11.04
N GLU A 6 17.36 4.84 10.98
CA GLU A 6 16.72 6.14 11.15
C GLU A 6 15.74 6.46 10.01
N GLN A 7 16.12 6.16 8.76
CA GLN A 7 15.23 6.29 7.62
C GLN A 7 14.00 5.38 7.71
N LEU A 8 14.19 4.14 8.18
CA LEU A 8 13.11 3.19 8.36
C LEU A 8 12.10 3.65 9.41
N GLU A 9 12.57 4.15 10.56
CA GLU A 9 11.71 4.69 11.60
C GLU A 9 10.96 5.94 11.14
N ARG A 10 11.60 6.80 10.33
CA ARG A 10 10.92 7.92 9.69
C ARG A 10 9.78 7.44 8.79
N LEU A 11 10.04 6.50 7.87
CA LEU A 11 9.01 5.95 6.98
C LEU A 11 7.86 5.29 7.75
N ARG A 12 8.18 4.57 8.82
CA ARG A 12 7.18 3.96 9.70
C ARG A 12 6.27 5.01 10.35
N THR A 13 6.85 6.11 10.81
CA THR A 13 6.10 7.24 11.40
C THR A 13 5.15 7.87 10.39
N GLU A 14 5.60 8.09 9.15
CA GLU A 14 4.78 8.64 8.07
C GLU A 14 3.63 7.68 7.70
N VAL A 15 3.90 6.37 7.60
CA VAL A 15 2.86 5.36 7.36
C VAL A 15 1.84 5.34 8.50
N TRP A 16 2.29 5.43 9.75
CA TRP A 16 1.39 5.52 10.90
C TRP A 16 0.46 6.73 10.80
N ALA A 17 1.00 7.91 10.49
CA ALA A 17 0.21 9.13 10.35
C ALA A 17 -0.86 9.01 9.25
N ALA A 18 -0.48 8.50 8.06
CA ALA A 18 -1.42 8.27 6.96
C ALA A 18 -2.53 7.27 7.33
N VAL A 19 -2.18 6.19 8.05
CA VAL A 19 -3.18 5.21 8.52
C VAL A 19 -4.12 5.83 9.53
N MET A 20 -3.65 6.70 10.43
CA MET A 20 -4.51 7.36 11.41
C MET A 20 -5.52 8.30 10.74
N GLU A 21 -5.09 9.03 9.70
CA GLU A 21 -5.98 9.87 8.91
C GLU A 21 -7.09 9.05 8.23
N ILE A 22 -6.73 7.94 7.56
CA ILE A 22 -7.68 7.05 6.89
C ILE A 22 -8.64 6.41 7.91
N VAL A 23 -8.14 5.98 9.07
CA VAL A 23 -8.98 5.42 10.14
C VAL A 23 -9.96 6.48 10.68
N SER A 24 -9.51 7.72 10.88
CA SER A 24 -10.39 8.80 11.33
C SER A 24 -11.56 9.01 10.35
N GLN A 25 -11.26 9.11 9.06
CA GLN A 25 -12.27 9.27 8.01
C GLN A 25 -13.23 8.08 7.98
N ALA A 26 -12.72 6.84 8.06
CA ALA A 26 -13.55 5.65 8.07
C ALA A 26 -14.44 5.54 9.33
N CYS A 27 -13.94 5.95 10.50
CA CYS A 27 -14.71 5.99 11.74
C CYS A 27 -15.86 7.00 11.66
N GLU A 28 -15.61 8.19 11.09
CA GLU A 28 -16.64 9.21 10.85
C GLU A 28 -17.73 8.70 9.90
N GLU A 29 -17.35 8.06 8.79
CA GLU A 29 -18.30 7.50 7.81
C GLU A 29 -19.17 6.37 8.38
N LEU A 30 -18.60 5.58 9.30
CA LEU A 30 -19.26 4.41 9.89
C LEU A 30 -19.98 4.72 11.20
N ASP A 31 -19.84 5.93 11.76
CA ASP A 31 -20.34 6.34 13.08
C ASP A 31 -19.88 5.39 14.21
N ILE A 32 -18.57 5.07 14.22
CA ILE A 32 -17.93 4.20 15.22
C ILE A 32 -16.61 4.79 15.72
N ASP A 33 -16.17 4.33 16.88
CA ASP A 33 -14.83 4.61 17.40
C ASP A 33 -13.86 3.44 17.19
N ALA A 34 -12.60 3.76 16.88
CA ALA A 34 -11.51 2.79 16.79
C ALA A 34 -10.65 2.83 18.06
N SER A 35 -10.35 1.66 18.63
CA SER A 35 -9.44 1.59 19.78
C SER A 35 -7.99 1.90 19.38
N THR A 36 -7.22 2.45 20.32
CA THR A 36 -5.78 2.72 20.11
C THR A 36 -5.00 1.46 19.75
N GLN A 37 -5.38 0.31 20.30
CA GLN A 37 -4.77 -0.98 19.99
C GLN A 37 -5.06 -1.40 18.55
N PHE A 38 -6.29 -1.21 18.07
CA PHE A 38 -6.64 -1.47 16.67
C PHE A 38 -5.86 -0.55 15.74
N GLN A 39 -5.86 0.76 16.01
CA GLN A 39 -5.13 1.77 15.25
C GLN A 39 -3.64 1.43 15.10
N THR A 40 -2.97 1.15 16.23
CA THR A 40 -1.54 0.78 16.23
C THR A 40 -1.28 -0.52 15.48
N SER A 41 -2.14 -1.52 15.69
CA SER A 41 -1.99 -2.82 15.02
C SER A 41 -2.19 -2.70 13.51
N LEU A 42 -3.16 -1.89 13.08
CA LEU A 42 -3.43 -1.65 11.66
C LEU A 42 -2.26 -0.95 10.98
N ALA A 43 -1.68 0.09 11.61
CA ALA A 43 -0.49 0.76 11.09
C ALA A 43 0.69 -0.21 10.91
N GLU A 44 0.93 -1.10 11.88
CA GLU A 44 1.96 -2.14 11.78
C GLU A 44 1.67 -3.16 10.67
N VAL A 45 0.41 -3.56 10.49
CA VAL A 45 0.00 -4.45 9.39
C VAL A 45 0.24 -3.80 8.03
N VAL A 46 -0.16 -2.54 7.87
CA VAL A 46 0.03 -1.78 6.62
C VAL A 46 1.52 -1.61 6.31
N PHE A 47 2.33 -1.29 7.31
CA PHE A 47 3.77 -1.16 7.14
C PHE A 47 4.43 -2.48 6.68
N LYS A 48 4.09 -3.60 7.33
CA LYS A 48 4.59 -4.93 6.92
C LYS A 48 4.09 -5.33 5.53
N GLN A 49 2.85 -4.98 5.20
CA GLN A 49 2.29 -5.24 3.88
C GLN A 49 3.04 -4.46 2.80
N ALA A 50 3.41 -3.20 3.05
CA ALA A 50 4.20 -2.40 2.11
C ALA A 50 5.58 -3.04 1.83
N LEU A 51 6.24 -3.57 2.85
CA LEU A 51 7.51 -4.29 2.69
C LEU A 51 7.34 -5.56 1.84
N SER A 52 6.30 -6.36 2.11
CA SER A 52 6.00 -7.56 1.31
C SER A 52 5.67 -7.21 -0.14
N LEU A 53 4.88 -6.15 -0.36
CA LEU A 53 4.53 -5.67 -1.70
C LEU A 53 5.77 -5.27 -2.50
N GLY A 54 6.73 -4.56 -1.87
CA GLY A 54 7.98 -4.19 -2.53
C GLY A 54 8.77 -5.40 -3.02
N GLN A 55 8.89 -6.43 -2.18
CA GLN A 55 9.58 -7.67 -2.52
C GLN A 55 8.89 -8.44 -3.65
N ASP A 56 7.56 -8.52 -3.61
CA ASP A 56 6.79 -9.20 -4.64
C ASP A 56 6.87 -8.48 -5.99
N LEU A 57 6.74 -7.14 -6.00
CA LEU A 57 6.86 -6.32 -7.21
C LEU A 57 8.24 -6.47 -7.87
N GLU A 58 9.31 -6.43 -7.09
CA GLU A 58 10.66 -6.72 -7.59
C GLU A 58 10.76 -8.15 -8.15
N GLY A 59 10.19 -9.12 -7.44
CA GLY A 59 10.12 -10.52 -7.86
C GLY A 59 9.43 -10.72 -9.21
N PHE A 60 8.31 -10.03 -9.44
CA PHE A 60 7.57 -10.09 -10.71
C PHE A 60 8.32 -9.43 -11.85
N ALA A 61 8.90 -8.26 -11.64
CA ALA A 61 9.71 -7.60 -12.65
C ALA A 61 10.90 -8.48 -13.06
N ARG A 62 11.60 -9.06 -12.07
CA ARG A 62 12.73 -9.98 -12.30
C ARG A 62 12.30 -11.25 -13.03
N HIS A 63 11.16 -11.83 -12.70
CA HIS A 63 10.61 -13.01 -13.39
C HIS A 63 10.36 -12.72 -14.89
N ALA A 64 9.92 -11.51 -15.21
CA ALA A 64 9.76 -11.03 -16.58
C ALA A 64 11.06 -10.50 -17.23
N LYS A 65 12.23 -10.75 -16.62
CA LYS A 65 13.55 -10.27 -17.08
C LYS A 65 13.67 -8.74 -17.19
N ARG A 66 12.88 -8.00 -16.41
CA ARG A 66 12.93 -6.53 -16.31
C ARG A 66 13.66 -6.11 -15.04
N LYS A 67 14.20 -4.89 -15.07
CA LYS A 67 14.79 -4.20 -13.90
C LYS A 67 13.93 -3.05 -13.37
N THR A 68 12.84 -2.75 -14.06
CA THR A 68 11.91 -1.66 -13.75
C THR A 68 10.52 -2.25 -13.59
N VAL A 69 9.89 -1.92 -12.46
CA VAL A 69 8.51 -2.30 -12.14
C VAL A 69 7.55 -1.52 -13.05
N ASN A 70 6.52 -2.19 -13.56
CA ASN A 70 5.46 -1.58 -14.37
C ASN A 70 4.06 -2.01 -13.89
N LEU A 71 3.02 -1.56 -14.61
CA LEU A 71 1.62 -1.85 -14.26
C LEU A 71 1.28 -3.34 -14.30
N ASP A 72 1.98 -4.17 -15.08
CA ASP A 72 1.72 -5.61 -15.14
C ASP A 72 2.13 -6.31 -13.85
N ASP A 73 3.18 -5.83 -13.18
CA ASP A 73 3.60 -6.34 -11.88
C ASP A 73 2.53 -6.02 -10.81
N VAL A 74 1.97 -4.80 -10.84
CA VAL A 74 0.88 -4.39 -9.95
C VAL A 74 -0.37 -5.23 -10.21
N ARG A 75 -0.72 -5.50 -11.48
CA ARG A 75 -1.83 -6.42 -11.83
C ARG A 75 -1.60 -7.82 -11.28
N MET A 76 -0.35 -8.29 -11.32
CA MET A 76 0.02 -9.61 -10.81
C MET A 76 -0.13 -9.70 -9.29
N MET A 77 0.08 -8.61 -8.54
CA MET A 77 -0.22 -8.54 -7.11
C MET A 77 -1.69 -8.80 -6.81
N CYS A 78 -2.59 -8.25 -7.63
CA CYS A 78 -4.04 -8.35 -7.42
C CYS A 78 -4.65 -9.68 -7.90
N ARG A 79 -3.85 -10.62 -8.44
CA ARG A 79 -4.35 -11.84 -9.11
C ARG A 79 -5.25 -12.74 -8.24
N ARG A 80 -5.12 -12.67 -6.92
CA ARG A 80 -5.89 -13.49 -5.96
C ARG A 80 -7.19 -12.83 -5.49
N ASN A 81 -7.42 -11.56 -5.84
CA ASN A 81 -8.60 -10.82 -5.44
C ASN A 81 -9.17 -10.08 -6.65
N SER A 82 -10.22 -10.65 -7.25
CA SER A 82 -10.87 -10.10 -8.43
C SER A 82 -11.48 -8.72 -8.20
N GLY A 83 -12.00 -8.46 -7.00
CA GLY A 83 -12.53 -7.15 -6.60
C GLY A 83 -11.44 -6.09 -6.55
N LEU A 84 -10.32 -6.39 -5.89
CA LEU A 84 -9.15 -5.51 -5.85
C LEU A 84 -8.59 -5.28 -7.27
N ARG A 85 -8.50 -6.34 -8.07
CA ARG A 85 -8.04 -6.21 -9.46
C ARG A 85 -8.93 -5.26 -10.25
N ARG A 86 -10.25 -5.38 -10.13
CA ARG A 86 -11.20 -4.46 -10.80
C ARG A 86 -10.99 -3.01 -10.34
N ALA A 87 -10.86 -2.77 -9.02
CA ALA A 87 -10.64 -1.43 -8.49
C ALA A 87 -9.34 -0.80 -9.01
N ILE A 88 -8.25 -1.57 -9.06
CA ILE A 88 -6.97 -1.11 -9.60
C ILE A 88 -7.05 -0.82 -11.10
N GLU A 89 -7.71 -1.66 -11.91
CA GLU A 89 -7.87 -1.38 -13.34
C GLU A 89 -8.71 -0.11 -13.60
N GLN A 90 -9.75 0.12 -12.79
CA GLN A 90 -10.52 1.36 -12.85
C GLN A 90 -9.64 2.58 -12.54
N PHE A 91 -8.82 2.50 -11.50
CA PHE A 91 -7.88 3.56 -11.13
C PHE A 91 -6.83 3.81 -12.23
N ILE A 92 -6.27 2.75 -12.83
CA ILE A 92 -5.32 2.87 -13.94
C ILE A 92 -5.96 3.59 -15.14
N THR A 93 -7.20 3.24 -15.48
CA THR A 93 -7.92 3.88 -16.59
C THR A 93 -8.09 5.37 -16.33
N GLN A 94 -8.53 5.76 -15.13
CA GLN A 94 -8.69 7.17 -14.75
C GLN A 94 -7.37 7.97 -14.81
N LEU A 95 -6.25 7.36 -14.42
CA LEU A 95 -4.93 7.99 -14.52
C LEU A 95 -4.51 8.23 -15.97
N GLN A 96 -4.83 7.31 -16.87
CA GLN A 96 -4.53 7.45 -18.30
C GLN A 96 -5.37 8.56 -18.92
N ASP A 97 -6.67 8.60 -18.63
CA ASP A 97 -7.59 9.64 -19.11
C ASP A 97 -7.22 11.04 -18.60
N SER A 98 -6.62 11.14 -17.40
CA SER A 98 -6.18 12.43 -16.81
C SER A 98 -4.82 12.90 -17.33
N SER A 99 -4.09 12.05 -18.06
CA SER A 99 -2.75 12.34 -18.61
C SER A 99 -2.80 12.79 -20.07
N GLU A 100 -3.99 12.78 -20.69
CA GLU A 100 -4.29 13.32 -22.02
C GLU A 100 -4.87 14.73 -21.92
#